data_AF-A0A060ZD79-F1
#
_entry.id   AF-A0A060ZD79-F1
#
_cell.length_a   1.000
_cell.length_b   1.000
_cell.length_c   1.000
_cell.angle_alpha   90.00
_cell.angle_beta   90.00
_cell.angle_gamma   90.00
#
_symmetry.space_group_name_H-M   'P 1'
#
loop_
_entity.id
_entity.type
_entity.pdbx_description
1 polymer ?
#
loop_
_entity_poly.entity_id
_entity_poly.type
_entity_poly.pdbx_seq_one_letter_code
_entity_poly.pdbx_strand_id
1 'polypeptide(L)' 'MSHVVPPLPLYCRFVVGSNRVIFMLRDGSFAWEVKDFLVAQERCAEVTVEGQVFPGKAAKKMTAPSSRTK' A
#
# COMPACT_ATOMS: atom_id res chain seq x y z
N MET A 1 -26.21 -32.15 -5.00
CA MET A 1 -26.30 -30.82 -4.37
C MET A 1 -24.99 -30.10 -4.56
N SER A 2 -24.94 -29.17 -5.51
CA SER A 2 -23.79 -28.34 -5.79
C SER A 2 -23.50 -27.46 -4.57
N HIS A 3 -22.52 -27.86 -3.76
CA HIS A 3 -21.97 -27.01 -2.70
C HIS A 3 -21.35 -25.78 -3.37
N VAL A 4 -22.14 -24.71 -3.45
CA VAL A 4 -21.67 -23.36 -3.78
C VAL A 4 -20.83 -22.93 -2.59
N VAL A 5 -19.53 -23.20 -2.65
CA VAL A 5 -18.56 -22.56 -1.78
C VAL A 5 -18.66 -21.07 -2.13
N PRO A 6 -19.10 -20.20 -1.20
CA PRO A 6 -19.15 -18.78 -1.47
C PRO A 6 -17.74 -18.34 -1.91
N PRO A 7 -17.60 -17.59 -3.02
CA PRO A 7 -16.28 -17.16 -3.47
C PRO A 7 -15.62 -16.39 -2.34
N LEU A 8 -14.54 -16.96 -1.80
CA LEU A 8 -13.72 -16.29 -0.80
C LEU A 8 -13.33 -14.91 -1.34
N PRO A 9 -13.29 -13.88 -0.48
CA PRO A 9 -12.93 -12.54 -0.90
C PRO A 9 -11.58 -12.58 -1.63
N LEU A 10 -11.56 -12.02 -2.85
CA LEU A 10 -10.40 -12.03 -3.74
C LEU A 10 -9.20 -11.24 -3.19
N TYR A 11 -9.38 -10.51 -2.09
CA TYR A 11 -8.34 -9.82 -1.34
C TYR A 11 -8.76 -9.64 0.14
N CYS A 12 -7.81 -9.75 1.06
CA CYS A 12 -8.03 -9.45 2.49
C CYS A 12 -7.35 -8.13 2.85
N ARG A 13 -8.11 -7.19 3.39
CA ARG A 13 -7.60 -5.91 3.91
C ARG A 13 -7.50 -5.98 5.44
N PHE A 14 -6.31 -5.74 5.97
CA PHE A 14 -6.05 -5.66 7.40
C PHE A 14 -5.65 -4.23 7.78
N VAL A 15 -6.43 -3.60 8.66
CA VAL A 15 -6.10 -2.28 9.20
C VAL A 15 -5.34 -2.50 10.51
N VAL A 16 -4.05 -2.18 10.51
CA VAL A 16 -3.16 -2.43 11.66
C VAL A 16 -2.93 -1.15 12.48
N GLY A 17 -3.27 0.01 11.94
CA GLY A 17 -3.29 1.28 12.67
C GLY A 17 -3.94 2.40 11.86
N SER A 18 -4.01 3.61 12.43
CA SER A 18 -4.71 4.77 11.83
C SER A 18 -4.20 5.16 10.44
N ASN A 19 -2.93 4.86 10.14
CA ASN A 19 -2.27 5.23 8.88
C ASN A 19 -1.54 4.03 8.26
N ARG A 20 -1.86 2.79 8.67
CA ARG A 20 -1.18 1.57 8.24
C ARG A 20 -2.18 0.49 7.90
N VAL A 21 -2.12 0.02 6.65
CA VAL A 21 -3.00 -1.03 6.12
C VAL A 21 -2.15 -2.05 5.38
N ILE A 22 -2.53 -3.31 5.49
CA ILE A 22 -1.91 -4.43 4.78
C ILE A 22 -2.95 -5.02 3.83
N PHE A 23 -2.57 -5.14 2.56
CA PHE A 23 -3.37 -5.79 1.53
C PHE A 23 -2.75 -7.16 1.25
N MET A 24 -3.48 -8.23 1.58
CA MET A 24 -3.13 -9.57 1.14
C MET A 24 -3.87 -9.86 -0.16
N LEU A 25 -3.10 -9.85 -1.25
CA LEU A 25 -3.55 -10.21 -2.59
C LEU A 25 -3.29 -11.70 -2.81
N ARG A 26 -4.25 -12.42 -3.40
CA ARG A 26 -4.08 -13.83 -3.77
C ARG A 26 -3.29 -14.01 -5.07
N ASP A 27 -3.21 -12.94 -5.87
CA ASP A 27 -2.51 -12.88 -7.13
C ASP A 27 -1.40 -11.81 -7.07
N GLY A 28 -0.14 -12.24 -7.18
CA GLY A 28 1.02 -11.38 -7.06
C GLY A 28 1.23 -10.44 -8.27
N SER A 29 0.53 -10.68 -9.39
CA SER A 29 0.66 -9.84 -10.59
C SER A 29 0.17 -8.42 -10.32
N PHE A 30 -0.90 -8.28 -9.53
CA PHE A 30 -1.46 -6.97 -9.16
C PHE A 30 -0.65 -6.24 -8.08
N ALA A 31 0.25 -6.93 -7.36
CA ALA A 31 1.02 -6.31 -6.29
C ALA A 31 1.90 -5.15 -6.81
N TRP A 32 2.49 -5.32 -7.99
CA TRP A 32 3.32 -4.31 -8.64
C TRP A 32 2.53 -3.09 -9.10
N GLU A 33 1.37 -3.31 -9.73
CA GLU A 33 0.48 -2.22 -10.17
C GLU A 33 -0.05 -1.41 -8.98
N VAL A 34 -0.50 -2.09 -7.92
CA VAL A 34 -0.99 -1.44 -6.70
C VAL A 34 0.14 -0.67 -6.01
N LYS A 35 1.36 -1.22 -5.97
CA LYS A 35 2.53 -0.53 -5.45
C LYS A 35 2.79 0.77 -6.22
N ASP A 36 2.82 0.73 -7.56
CA ASP A 36 3.06 1.94 -8.36
C ASP A 36 1.95 2.97 -8.19
N PHE A 37 0.69 2.53 -8.09
CA PHE A 37 -0.43 3.42 -7.78
C PHE A 37 -0.28 4.10 -6.41
N LEU A 38 0.08 3.34 -5.37
CA LEU A 38 0.26 3.85 -4.01
C LEU A 38 1.46 4.80 -3.92
N VAL A 39 2.61 4.43 -4.49
CA VAL A 39 3.80 5.29 -4.54
C VAL A 39 3.53 6.59 -5.30
N ALA A 40 2.66 6.56 -6.31
CA ALA A 40 2.27 7.75 -7.08
C ALA A 40 1.38 8.74 -6.30
N GLN A 41 0.78 8.35 -5.18
CA GLN A 41 -0.03 9.23 -4.34
C GLN A 41 0.84 10.19 -3.51
N GLU A 42 0.40 11.44 -3.37
CA GLU A 42 1.14 12.47 -2.62
C GLU A 42 1.22 12.18 -1.12
N ARG A 43 0.28 11.40 -0.58
CA ARG A 43 0.17 11.11 0.87
C ARG A 43 0.83 9.81 1.30
N CYS A 44 1.31 8.98 0.37
CA CYS A 44 1.93 7.70 0.71
C CYS A 44 3.39 7.90 1.10
N ALA A 45 3.71 7.57 2.36
CA ALA A 45 5.07 7.65 2.92
C ALA A 45 5.96 6.51 2.39
N GLU A 46 5.55 5.26 2.61
CA GLU A 46 6.28 4.08 2.15
C GLU A 46 5.30 2.97 1.79
N VAL A 47 5.71 2.10 0.87
CA VAL A 47 4.97 0.89 0.51
C VAL A 47 5.93 -0.29 0.61
N THR A 48 5.52 -1.36 1.28
CA THR A 48 6.30 -2.59 1.40
C THR A 48 5.63 -3.72 0.62
N VAL A 49 6.40 -4.39 -0.23
CA VAL A 49 5.94 -5.55 -1.03
C VAL A 49 6.91 -6.69 -0.79
N GLU A 50 6.40 -7.81 -0.26
CA GLU A 50 7.18 -9.05 -0.01
C GLU A 50 8.51 -8.82 0.75
N GLY A 51 8.52 -7.87 1.68
CA GLY A 51 9.71 -7.54 2.48
C GLY A 51 10.67 -6.52 1.85
N GLN A 52 10.41 -6.08 0.62
CA GLN A 52 11.11 -4.95 0.00
C GLN A 52 10.38 -3.63 0.30
N VAL A 53 11.14 -2.61 0.69
CA VAL A 53 10.64 -1.26 1.00
C VAL A 53 10.80 -0.36 -0.21
N PHE A 54 9.71 0.25 -0.66
CA PHE A 54 9.69 1.22 -1.74
C PHE A 54 9.28 2.60 -1.18
N PRO A 55 10.15 3.62 -1.26
CA PRO A 55 9.82 4.96 -0.79
C PRO A 55 8.76 5.60 -1.69
N GLY A 56 7.70 6.12 -1.08
CA GLY A 56 6.62 6.83 -1.78
C GLY A 56 6.98 8.28 -2.13
N LYS A 57 6.15 8.97 -2.92
CA LYS A 57 6.34 10.41 -3.19
C LYS A 57 6.38 11.26 -1.92
N ALA A 58 5.64 10.89 -0.86
CA ALA A 58 5.66 11.65 0.39
C ALA A 58 6.99 11.50 1.15
N ALA A 59 7.71 10.38 0.99
CA ALA A 59 9.05 10.22 1.60
C ALA A 59 10.05 11.25 1.08
N LYS A 60 9.92 11.68 -0.18
CA LYS A 60 10.75 12.76 -0.75
C LYS A 60 10.41 14.14 -0.18
N LYS A 61 9.15 14.41 0.19
CA LYS A 61 8.79 15.71 0.79
C LYS A 61 9.34 15.90 2.20
N MET A 62 9.63 14.82 2.92
CA MET A 62 10.19 14.89 4.28
C MET A 62 11.71 15.15 4.32
N THR A 63 12.41 15.09 3.18
CA THR A 63 13.85 15.39 3.07
C THR A 63 14.17 16.76 2.47
N ALA A 64 13.15 17.57 2.16
CA ALA A 64 13.34 19.00 1.92
C ALA A 64 13.15 19.76 3.24
N PRO A 65 14.19 20.39 3.81
CA PRO A 65 14.02 21.33 4.91
C PRO A 65 13.31 22.57 4.35
N SER A 66 11.98 22.56 4.28
CA SER A 66 11.21 23.79 4.12
C SER A 66 11.24 24.54 5.45
N SER A 67 12.34 25.23 5.69
CA SER A 67 12.43 26.36 6.60
C SER A 67 11.36 27.38 6.21
N ARG A 68 10.19 27.30 6.84
CA ARG A 68 9.31 28.46 6.97
C ARG A 68 9.60 29.07 8.34
N THR A 69 10.67 29.85 8.39
CA THR A 69 10.92 30.79 9.47
C THR A 69 10.52 32.17 8.98
N LYS A 70 9.52 32.74 9.68
CA LYS A 70 9.08 34.13 9.72
C LYS A 70 8.31 34.69 8.53
#